data_AF-A0A7W1ZPU7-F1
#
_entry.id   AF-A0A7W1ZPU7-F1
#
_cell.length_a   1.000
_cell.length_b   1.000
_cell.length_c   1.000
_cell.angle_alpha   90.00
_cell.angle_beta   90.00
_cell.angle_gamma   90.00
#
_symmetry.space_group_name_H-M   'P 1'
#
loop_
_entity.id
_entity.type
_entity.pdbx_description
1 polymer ?
#
loop_
_entity_poly.entity_id
_entity_poly.type
_entity_poly.pdbx_seq_one_letter_code
_entity_poly.pdbx_strand_id
1 'polypeptide(L)'
;MSKQLTVEDAKQSLESHVAQKGEEIREKFGPHIGWSALMQILDDRTVVRYPVEIVFDASALGEGEFAHPLPLGNKPEDGFKMHVHPYFATQPDRVPSLVLYQLVLVNYGEFASANDAETFGSCALGISKDEYYNTLCTVVDEISGSAAA
;
A
#
# COMPACT_ATOMS: atom_id res chain seq x y z
N MET A 1 27.81 -8.43 25.62
CA MET A 1 28.11 -8.82 24.23
C MET A 1 27.09 -8.17 23.33
N SER A 2 27.51 -7.17 22.57
CA SER A 2 26.67 -6.41 21.64
C SER A 2 26.42 -7.31 20.42
N LYS A 3 25.20 -7.84 20.30
CA LYS A 3 24.80 -8.60 19.10
C LYS A 3 24.74 -7.59 17.94
N GLN A 4 25.67 -7.69 16.99
CA GLN A 4 25.60 -6.92 15.75
C GLN A 4 24.38 -7.42 14.98
N LEU A 5 23.38 -6.56 14.83
CA LEU A 5 22.21 -6.82 13.99
C LEU A 5 22.67 -6.99 12.54
N THR A 6 22.29 -8.09 11.91
CA THR A 6 22.56 -8.32 10.48
C THR A 6 21.48 -7.66 9.61
N VAL A 7 21.73 -7.56 8.31
CA VAL A 7 20.73 -7.10 7.34
C VAL A 7 19.55 -8.06 7.30
N GLU A 8 19.80 -9.36 7.47
CA GLU A 8 18.78 -10.40 7.55
C GLU A 8 17.91 -10.23 8.80
N ASP A 9 18.50 -9.91 9.95
CA ASP A 9 17.75 -9.63 11.19
C ASP A 9 16.85 -8.39 11.01
N ALA A 10 17.34 -7.35 10.31
CA ALA A 10 16.57 -6.15 10.03
C ALA A 10 15.38 -6.42 9.08
N LYS A 11 15.58 -7.24 8.04
CA LYS A 11 14.52 -7.64 7.10
C LYS A 11 13.44 -8.47 7.78
N GLN A 12 13.83 -9.48 8.55
CA GLN A 12 12.89 -10.33 9.27
C GLN A 12 12.09 -9.54 10.32
N SER A 13 12.75 -8.56 10.95
CA SER A 13 12.08 -7.63 11.87
C SER A 13 11.06 -6.74 11.17
N LEU A 14 11.33 -6.29 9.94
CA LEU A 14 10.38 -5.49 9.17
C LEU A 14 9.19 -6.31 8.70
N GLU A 15 9.42 -7.50 8.13
CA GLU A 15 8.36 -8.39 7.65
C GLU A 15 7.36 -8.74 8.77
N SER A 16 7.88 -9.10 9.95
CA SER A 16 7.04 -9.39 11.13
C SER A 16 6.26 -8.15 11.60
N HIS A 17 6.90 -6.99 11.54
CA HIS A 17 6.28 -5.73 11.94
C HIS A 17 5.16 -5.31 10.97
N VAL A 18 5.36 -5.44 9.66
CA VAL A 18 4.34 -5.08 8.67
C VAL A 18 3.15 -6.05 8.70
N ALA A 19 3.38 -7.33 8.97
CA ALA A 19 2.31 -8.31 9.19
C ALA A 19 1.43 -7.92 10.38
N GLN A 20 2.06 -7.69 11.54
CA GLN A 20 1.36 -7.23 12.74
C GLN A 20 0.60 -5.93 12.47
N LYS A 21 1.22 -4.99 11.74
CA LYS A 21 0.57 -3.72 11.43
C LYS A 21 -0.65 -3.88 10.53
N GLY A 22 -0.60 -4.80 9.55
CA GLY A 22 -1.76 -5.15 8.73
C GLY A 22 -2.89 -5.75 9.57
N GLU A 23 -2.57 -6.66 10.48
CA GLU A 23 -3.56 -7.25 11.40
C GLU A 23 -4.22 -6.21 12.31
N GLU A 24 -3.45 -5.27 12.86
CA GLU A 24 -3.97 -4.14 13.65
C GLU A 24 -4.97 -3.28 12.85
N ILE A 25 -4.67 -3.02 11.57
CA ILE A 25 -5.58 -2.29 10.68
C ILE A 25 -6.89 -3.07 10.54
N ARG A 26 -6.80 -4.37 10.26
CA ARG A 26 -7.99 -5.20 10.10
C ARG A 26 -8.83 -5.25 11.37
N GLU A 27 -8.19 -5.40 12.53
CA GLU A 27 -8.87 -5.40 13.82
C GLU A 27 -9.58 -4.06 14.08
N LYS A 28 -8.94 -2.95 13.74
CA LYS A 28 -9.44 -1.60 14.01
C LYS A 28 -10.53 -1.13 13.04
N PHE A 29 -10.38 -1.39 11.75
CA PHE A 29 -11.27 -0.87 10.70
C PHE A 29 -12.25 -1.93 10.16
N GLY A 30 -12.14 -3.16 10.64
CA GLY A 30 -13.05 -4.26 10.35
C GLY A 30 -12.58 -5.19 9.23
N PRO A 31 -13.28 -6.32 9.04
CA PRO A 31 -12.86 -7.39 8.13
C PRO A 31 -13.04 -7.02 6.64
N HIS A 32 -13.73 -5.93 6.34
CA HIS A 32 -13.99 -5.46 4.97
C HIS A 32 -13.57 -4.00 4.85
N ILE A 33 -12.37 -3.79 4.30
CA ILE A 33 -11.84 -2.45 4.06
C ILE A 33 -12.31 -2.00 2.67
N GLY A 34 -13.46 -1.33 2.61
CA GLY A 34 -13.92 -0.59 1.43
C GLY A 34 -13.42 0.86 1.42
N TRP A 35 -13.92 1.68 0.49
CA TRP A 35 -13.49 3.08 0.33
C TRP A 35 -13.57 3.91 1.62
N SER A 36 -14.69 3.86 2.34
CA SER A 36 -14.86 4.65 3.57
C SER A 36 -13.86 4.26 4.66
N ALA A 37 -13.60 2.96 4.82
CA ALA A 37 -12.60 2.47 5.76
C ALA A 37 -11.18 2.86 5.33
N LEU A 38 -10.89 2.81 4.03
CA LEU A 38 -9.61 3.29 3.49
C LEU A 38 -9.38 4.77 3.80
N MET A 39 -10.40 5.64 3.65
CA MET A 39 -10.27 7.05 4.01
C MET A 39 -10.00 7.25 5.50
N GLN A 40 -10.61 6.46 6.37
CA GLN A 40 -10.33 6.49 7.81
C GLN A 40 -8.91 6.01 8.13
N ILE A 41 -8.41 4.98 7.42
CA ILE A 41 -7.03 4.51 7.55
C ILE A 41 -6.04 5.61 7.21
N LEU A 42 -6.24 6.31 6.09
CA LEU A 42 -5.33 7.37 5.63
C LEU A 42 -5.31 8.60 6.54
N ASP A 43 -6.40 8.87 7.27
CA ASP A 43 -6.48 9.95 8.26
C ASP A 43 -5.86 9.56 9.62
N ASP A 44 -5.71 8.27 9.89
CA ASP A 44 -5.24 7.76 11.17
C ASP A 44 -3.71 7.74 11.28
N ARG A 45 -3.17 8.70 12.03
CA ARG A 45 -1.71 8.84 12.30
C ARG A 45 -1.08 7.69 13.06
N THR A 46 -1.87 6.83 13.69
CA THR A 46 -1.37 5.61 14.35
C THR A 46 -1.11 4.49 13.35
N VAL A 47 -1.61 4.63 12.11
CA VAL A 47 -1.50 3.66 11.02
C VAL A 47 -0.65 4.21 9.88
N VAL A 48 -0.92 5.44 9.46
CA VAL A 48 -0.21 6.10 8.37
C VAL A 48 0.64 7.22 8.92
N ARG A 49 1.96 7.09 8.75
CA ARG A 49 2.93 7.96 9.42
C ARG A 49 2.85 9.41 8.95
N TYR A 50 2.50 9.63 7.69
CA TYR A 50 2.45 10.94 7.03
C TYR A 50 1.10 11.16 6.33
N PRO A 51 0.67 12.41 6.09
CA PRO A 51 -0.63 12.64 5.44
C PRO A 51 -0.63 12.02 4.04
N VAL A 52 -1.73 11.36 3.65
CA VAL A 52 -1.88 10.79 2.30
C VAL A 52 -3.22 11.19 1.71
N GLU A 53 -3.20 11.79 0.53
CA GLU A 53 -4.39 12.08 -0.28
C GLU A 53 -4.41 11.17 -1.52
N ILE A 54 -5.54 10.54 -1.84
CA ILE A 54 -5.68 9.78 -3.09
C ILE A 54 -6.05 10.72 -4.24
N VAL A 55 -5.34 10.59 -5.35
CA VAL A 55 -5.67 11.25 -6.62
C VAL A 55 -5.74 10.21 -7.74
N PHE A 56 -6.75 10.30 -8.61
CA PHE A 56 -6.87 9.43 -9.78
C PHE A 56 -6.19 10.09 -10.98
N ASP A 57 -4.88 9.89 -11.09
CA ASP A 57 -4.04 10.52 -12.11
C ASP A 57 -2.84 9.62 -12.44
N ALA A 58 -2.77 9.17 -13.70
CA ALA A 58 -1.70 8.29 -14.19
C ALA A 58 -0.48 9.05 -14.73
N SER A 59 -0.46 10.39 -14.75
CA SER A 59 0.66 11.14 -15.34
C SER A 59 2.01 10.86 -14.67
N ALA A 60 1.97 10.43 -13.41
CA ALA A 60 3.13 10.09 -12.59
C ALA A 60 3.45 8.58 -12.57
N LEU A 61 2.58 7.74 -13.13
CA LEU A 61 2.69 6.29 -13.09
C LEU A 61 3.50 5.78 -14.28
N GLY A 62 4.41 4.84 -14.00
CA GLY A 62 5.09 4.06 -15.02
C GLY A 62 4.17 3.07 -15.73
N GLU A 63 4.65 2.49 -16.82
CA GLU A 63 3.94 1.41 -17.51
C GLU A 63 3.73 0.22 -16.57
N GLY A 64 2.49 -0.24 -16.43
CA GLY A 64 2.11 -1.32 -15.51
C GLY A 64 1.96 -0.91 -14.05
N GLU A 65 2.21 0.34 -13.67
CA GLU A 65 1.94 0.82 -12.32
C GLU A 65 0.46 1.16 -12.12
N PHE A 66 -0.16 0.56 -11.11
CA PHE A 66 -1.54 0.82 -10.73
C PHE A 66 -1.68 1.95 -9.69
N ALA A 67 -0.64 2.20 -8.90
CA ALA A 67 -0.57 3.30 -7.95
C ALA A 67 0.87 3.60 -7.53
N HIS A 68 1.15 4.83 -7.12
CA HIS A 68 2.44 5.25 -6.59
C HIS A 68 2.30 6.47 -5.67
N PRO A 69 2.96 6.52 -4.50
CA PRO A 69 2.95 7.69 -3.63
C PRO A 69 4.01 8.70 -4.05
N LEU A 70 3.62 9.96 -4.32
CA LEU A 70 4.54 11.07 -4.56
C LEU A 70 4.57 12.04 -3.37
N PRO A 71 5.76 12.45 -2.90
CA PRO A 71 5.86 13.44 -1.83
C PRO A 71 5.37 14.82 -2.31
N LEU A 72 4.69 15.54 -1.42
CA LEU A 72 4.20 16.91 -1.67
C LEU A 72 5.29 17.99 -1.51
N GLY A 73 6.39 17.64 -0.85
CA GLY A 73 7.49 18.56 -0.55
C GLY A 73 8.80 17.84 -0.27
N ASN A 74 9.75 18.57 0.29
CA ASN A 74 11.10 18.03 0.58
C ASN A 74 11.13 17.19 1.87
N LYS A 75 10.07 17.27 2.68
CA LYS A 75 9.98 16.57 3.96
C LYS A 75 8.77 15.62 3.96
N PRO A 76 8.88 14.41 4.51
CA PRO A 76 7.75 13.49 4.59
C PRO A 76 6.52 14.06 5.33
N GLU A 77 6.73 14.99 6.27
CA GLU A 77 5.66 15.67 7.00
C GLU A 77 4.78 16.55 6.12
N ASP A 78 5.28 16.99 4.96
CA ASP A 78 4.52 17.73 3.95
C ASP A 78 3.42 16.84 3.33
N GLY A 79 3.53 15.51 3.48
CA GLY A 79 2.56 14.51 3.02
C GLY A 79 2.82 13.99 1.62
N PHE A 80 1.92 13.11 1.18
CA PHE A 80 2.01 12.39 -0.07
C PHE A 80 0.69 12.45 -0.83
N LYS A 81 0.78 12.48 -2.16
CA LYS A 81 -0.31 12.11 -3.05
C LYS A 81 -0.14 10.67 -3.47
N MET A 82 -1.10 9.82 -3.13
CA MET A 82 -1.22 8.49 -3.69
C MET A 82 -1.87 8.60 -5.06
N HIS A 83 -1.04 8.61 -6.11
CA HIS A 83 -1.52 8.54 -7.47
C HIS A 83 -2.05 7.14 -7.73
N VAL A 84 -3.31 7.01 -8.11
CA VAL A 84 -3.96 5.74 -8.47
C VAL A 84 -4.39 5.83 -9.93
N HIS A 85 -4.24 4.74 -10.67
CA HIS A 85 -4.58 4.72 -12.08
C HIS A 85 -6.07 5.08 -12.30
N PRO A 86 -6.41 6.04 -13.20
CA PRO A 86 -7.78 6.54 -13.37
C PRO A 86 -8.83 5.47 -13.71
N TYR A 87 -8.42 4.33 -14.26
CA TYR A 87 -9.27 3.15 -14.49
C TYR A 87 -10.06 2.73 -13.23
N PHE A 88 -9.51 2.96 -12.03
CA PHE A 88 -10.14 2.60 -10.76
C PHE A 88 -11.03 3.70 -10.16
N ALA A 89 -11.15 4.86 -10.79
CA ALA A 89 -11.95 5.98 -10.28
C ALA A 89 -13.43 5.63 -10.10
N THR A 90 -13.95 4.71 -10.91
CA THR A 90 -15.32 4.20 -10.87
C THR A 90 -15.44 2.84 -10.16
N GLN A 91 -14.34 2.33 -9.60
CA GLN A 91 -14.23 1.02 -8.95
C GLN A 91 -13.67 1.15 -7.53
N PRO A 92 -14.32 1.93 -6.65
CA PRO A 92 -13.77 2.30 -5.34
C PRO A 92 -13.48 1.10 -4.42
N ASP A 93 -14.18 -0.02 -4.60
CA ASP A 93 -13.97 -1.25 -3.82
C ASP A 93 -12.64 -1.95 -4.13
N ARG A 94 -12.00 -1.62 -5.26
CA ARG A 94 -10.71 -2.17 -5.65
C ARG A 94 -9.54 -1.31 -5.18
N VAL A 95 -9.76 -0.04 -4.89
CA VAL A 95 -8.71 0.90 -4.49
C VAL A 95 -7.98 0.50 -3.19
N PRO A 96 -8.63 -0.07 -2.16
CA PRO A 96 -7.96 -0.51 -0.95
C PRO A 96 -6.78 -1.45 -1.19
N SER A 97 -6.92 -2.44 -2.09
CA SER A 97 -5.82 -3.37 -2.38
C SER A 97 -4.62 -2.65 -3.01
N LEU A 98 -4.87 -1.67 -3.88
CA LEU A 98 -3.82 -0.89 -4.56
C LEU A 98 -3.09 0.03 -3.58
N VAL A 99 -3.85 0.75 -2.76
CA VAL A 99 -3.30 1.74 -1.84
C VAL A 99 -2.56 1.07 -0.70
N LEU A 100 -3.08 -0.01 -0.13
CA LEU A 100 -2.40 -0.75 0.94
C LEU A 100 -1.05 -1.30 0.46
N TYR A 101 -0.94 -1.76 -0.80
CA TYR A 101 0.32 -2.22 -1.37
C TYR A 101 1.37 -1.10 -1.38
N GLN A 102 0.96 0.12 -1.76
CA GLN A 102 1.87 1.26 -1.85
C GLN A 102 2.12 1.96 -0.49
N LEU A 103 1.25 1.75 0.49
CA LEU A 103 1.31 2.44 1.79
C LEU A 103 2.56 2.09 2.59
N VAL A 104 3.18 0.93 2.33
CA VAL A 104 4.45 0.57 2.96
C VAL A 104 5.58 1.52 2.57
N LEU A 105 5.55 2.11 1.37
CA LEU A 105 6.53 3.13 0.96
C LEU A 105 6.35 4.42 1.76
N VAL A 106 5.11 4.80 2.08
CA VAL A 106 4.85 5.97 2.94
C VAL A 106 5.33 5.73 4.38
N ASN A 107 5.11 4.52 4.90
CA ASN A 107 5.41 4.20 6.29
C ASN A 107 6.90 3.88 6.54
N TYR A 108 7.55 3.20 5.59
CA TYR A 108 8.88 2.61 5.75
C TYR A 108 9.89 3.07 4.70
N GLY A 109 9.47 3.82 3.67
CA GLY A 109 10.36 4.33 2.62
C GLY A 109 10.95 3.23 1.74
N GLU A 110 12.11 3.50 1.16
CA GLU A 110 12.85 2.60 0.25
C GLU A 110 13.31 1.28 0.90
N PHE A 111 13.17 1.15 2.22
CA PHE A 111 13.46 -0.10 2.93
C PHE A 111 12.38 -1.16 2.70
N ALA A 112 11.16 -0.76 2.32
CA ALA A 112 10.08 -1.69 2.04
C ALA A 112 10.33 -2.44 0.74
N SER A 113 10.17 -3.76 0.80
CA SER A 113 10.21 -4.65 -0.36
C SER A 113 8.79 -4.98 -0.86
N ALA A 114 8.69 -5.57 -2.05
CA ALA A 114 7.43 -6.12 -2.55
C ALA A 114 6.83 -7.16 -1.59
N ASN A 115 7.67 -7.99 -0.94
CA ASN A 115 7.21 -8.96 0.05
C ASN A 115 6.59 -8.28 1.28
N ASP A 116 7.11 -7.13 1.71
CA ASP A 116 6.54 -6.35 2.81
C ASP A 116 5.19 -5.75 2.41
N ALA A 117 5.07 -5.24 1.18
CA ALA A 117 3.82 -4.72 0.63
C ALA A 117 2.73 -5.80 0.55
N GLU A 118 3.07 -6.98 0.01
CA GLU A 118 2.16 -8.11 -0.11
C GLU A 118 1.70 -8.62 1.26
N THR A 119 2.64 -8.77 2.19
CA THR A 119 2.35 -9.19 3.58
C THR A 119 1.46 -8.17 4.29
N PHE A 120 1.81 -6.89 4.23
CA PHE A 120 1.03 -5.82 4.84
C PHE A 120 -0.41 -5.77 4.31
N GLY A 121 -0.58 -5.74 2.99
CA GLY A 121 -1.89 -5.65 2.35
C GLY A 121 -2.75 -6.89 2.56
N SER A 122 -2.18 -8.09 2.45
CA SER A 122 -2.91 -9.34 2.69
C SER A 122 -3.38 -9.48 4.15
N CYS A 123 -2.53 -9.14 5.13
CA CYS A 123 -2.91 -9.10 6.55
C CYS A 123 -4.01 -8.07 6.82
N ALA A 124 -3.91 -6.86 6.25
CA ALA A 124 -4.94 -5.82 6.39
C ALA A 124 -6.29 -6.23 5.80
N LEU A 125 -6.29 -6.92 4.66
CA LEU A 125 -7.52 -7.40 4.00
C LEU A 125 -8.01 -8.75 4.56
N GLY A 126 -7.21 -9.45 5.35
CA GLY A 126 -7.55 -10.74 5.94
C GLY A 126 -7.63 -11.88 4.92
N ILE A 127 -6.82 -11.80 3.87
CA ILE A 127 -6.72 -12.82 2.81
C ILE A 127 -5.31 -13.40 2.77
N SER A 128 -5.12 -14.49 2.02
CA SER A 128 -3.78 -15.05 1.84
C SER A 128 -2.89 -14.12 0.99
N LYS A 129 -1.57 -14.19 1.20
CA LYS A 129 -0.61 -13.44 0.39
C LYS A 129 -0.72 -13.78 -1.10
N ASP A 130 -0.90 -15.05 -1.43
CA ASP A 130 -1.09 -15.52 -2.80
C ASP A 130 -2.36 -14.95 -3.44
N GLU A 131 -3.48 -14.92 -2.70
CA GLU A 131 -4.73 -14.31 -3.17
C GLU A 131 -4.58 -12.79 -3.41
N TYR A 132 -3.86 -12.11 -2.52
CA TYR A 132 -3.57 -10.70 -2.67
C TYR A 132 -2.68 -10.43 -3.89
N TYR A 133 -1.60 -11.19 -4.06
CA TYR A 133 -0.73 -11.11 -5.24
C TYR A 133 -1.51 -11.33 -6.54
N ASN A 134 -2.34 -12.38 -6.61
CA ASN A 134 -3.17 -12.67 -7.79
C ASN A 134 -4.16 -11.54 -8.10
N THR A 135 -4.70 -10.88 -7.06
CA THR A 135 -5.56 -9.70 -7.22
C THR A 135 -4.79 -8.55 -7.89
N LEU A 136 -3.54 -8.31 -7.48
CA LEU A 136 -2.69 -7.27 -8.06
C LEU A 136 -2.27 -7.60 -9.50
N CYS A 137 -1.91 -8.85 -9.80
CA CYS A 137 -1.63 -9.28 -11.17
C CYS A 137 -2.84 -9.04 -12.09
N THR A 138 -4.04 -9.41 -11.64
CA THR A 138 -5.28 -9.19 -12.39
C THR A 138 -5.48 -7.71 -12.70
N VAL A 139 -5.22 -6.83 -11.73
CA VAL A 139 -5.27 -5.37 -11.92
C VAL A 139 -4.27 -4.90 -12.99
N VAL A 140 -3.03 -5.39 -12.93
CA VAL A 140 -1.98 -5.02 -13.90
C VAL A 140 -2.35 -5.47 -15.31
N ASP A 141 -2.88 -6.68 -15.46
CA ASP A 141 -3.34 -7.21 -16.76
C ASP A 141 -4.46 -6.35 -17.36
N GLU A 142 -5.42 -5.92 -16.54
CA GLU A 142 -6.53 -5.07 -16.98
C GLU A 142 -6.08 -3.68 -17.44
N ILE A 143 -5.20 -3.01 -16.70
CA ILE A 143 -4.71 -1.68 -17.10
C ILE A 143 -3.78 -1.76 -18.32
N SER A 144 -3.00 -2.85 -18.44
CA SER A 144 -2.14 -3.10 -19.61
C SER A 144 -2.98 -3.40 -20.85
N GLY A 145 -4.07 -4.16 -20.70
CA GLY A 145 -5.04 -4.39 -21.78
C GLY A 145 -5.88 -3.15 -22.13
N SER A 146 -6.15 -2.28 -21.15
CA SER A 146 -6.89 -1.02 -21.37
C SER A 146 -6.04 0.07 -22.03
N ALA A 147 -4.72 0.07 -21.87
CA ALA A 147 -3.83 1.03 -22.51
C ALA A 147 -3.74 0.85 -24.04
N ALA A 148 -4.27 -0.25 -24.57
CA ALA A 148 -4.32 -0.58 -26.00
C ALA A 148 -5.63 -0.17 -26.71
N ALA A 149 -6.56 0.51 -26.03
CA ALA A 149 -7.85 0.94 -26.56
C ALA A 149 -7.95 2.48 -26.66
#